data_AF-A0A8S2YKA7-F1
#
_entry.id   AF-A0A8S2YKA7-F1
#
_cell.length_a   1.000
_cell.length_b   1.000
_cell.length_c   1.000
_cell.angle_alpha   90.00
_cell.angle_beta   90.00
_cell.angle_gamma   90.00
#
_symmetry.space_group_name_H-M   'P 1'
#
loop_
_entity.id
_entity.type
_entity.pdbx_description
1 polymer ?
#
loop_
_entity_poly.entity_id
_entity_poly.type
_entity_poly.pdbx_seq_one_letter_code
_entity_poly.pdbx_strand_id
1 'polypeptide(L)'
;MKTSSASSNETLTEAGIGNFQNAVQEMVSSESFIKGIQSALFTSSFIENFSKSIVTSTTFVQSITQLVDQKVQHHDNKIKILENENGQLKKRLTALESKVNDIEQYHKRRDLIITGIPEAPNENTTSIIIQLANDLGMNLNEKDIYASHRLPSKGKIKPIIVGFIRYNDRNNFIPRRRQLKTIAGCEKIYVNEHLTQSNSSLFYYAKQNLSKLTVYKKR
;
A
#
# COMPACT_ATOMS: atom_id res chain seq x y z
N MET A 1 70.25 -65.33 -29.57
CA MET A 1 70.91 -64.17 -30.21
C MET A 1 69.84 -63.15 -30.57
N LYS A 2 69.95 -61.94 -30.02
CA LYS A 2 69.09 -60.77 -30.28
C LYS A 2 69.63 -60.00 -31.49
N THR A 3 68.73 -59.45 -32.32
CA THR A 3 68.65 -58.08 -32.89
C THR A 3 67.57 -58.14 -33.99
N SER A 4 66.39 -57.49 -33.93
CA SER A 4 65.98 -56.09 -33.72
C SER A 4 66.38 -55.14 -34.85
N SER A 5 65.50 -54.98 -35.84
CA SER A 5 65.51 -53.89 -36.83
C SER A 5 64.44 -52.86 -36.45
N ALA A 6 64.87 -51.69 -35.97
CA ALA A 6 64.03 -50.54 -35.67
C ALA A 6 63.91 -49.63 -36.91
N SER A 7 62.68 -49.30 -37.29
CA SER A 7 62.35 -48.26 -38.27
C SER A 7 62.39 -46.90 -37.60
N SER A 8 63.27 -46.01 -38.06
CA SER A 8 63.54 -44.69 -37.50
C SER A 8 62.43 -43.69 -37.83
N ASN A 9 61.77 -43.14 -36.80
CA ASN A 9 60.96 -41.93 -36.91
C ASN A 9 61.90 -40.71 -36.85
N GLU A 10 61.95 -39.89 -37.89
CA GLU A 10 62.63 -38.59 -37.87
C GLU A 10 61.87 -37.60 -36.97
N THR A 11 62.46 -37.24 -35.83
CA THR A 11 61.99 -36.15 -34.97
C THR A 11 62.38 -34.79 -35.57
N LEU A 12 61.38 -33.98 -35.93
CA LEU A 12 61.54 -32.58 -36.38
C LEU A 12 62.24 -31.73 -35.31
N THR A 13 63.33 -31.06 -35.67
CA THR A 13 64.11 -30.18 -34.76
C THR A 13 63.40 -28.85 -34.52
N GLU A 14 63.61 -28.21 -33.36
CA GLU A 14 63.05 -26.88 -33.03
C GLU A 14 63.38 -25.82 -34.11
N ALA A 15 64.57 -25.90 -34.69
CA ALA A 15 64.96 -25.07 -35.83
C ALA A 15 64.07 -25.32 -37.07
N GLY A 16 63.66 -26.57 -37.32
CA GLY A 16 62.73 -26.93 -38.39
C GLY A 16 61.31 -26.38 -38.16
N ILE A 17 60.84 -26.37 -36.91
CA ILE A 17 59.54 -25.78 -36.54
C ILE A 17 59.57 -24.26 -36.72
N GLY A 18 60.64 -23.60 -36.25
CA GLY A 18 60.81 -22.14 -36.42
C GLY A 18 60.91 -21.73 -37.89
N ASN A 19 61.63 -22.49 -38.70
CA ASN A 19 61.73 -22.24 -40.14
C ASN A 19 60.38 -22.43 -40.85
N PHE A 20 59.58 -23.42 -40.46
CA PHE A 20 58.25 -23.63 -41.00
C PHE A 20 57.29 -22.50 -40.61
N GLN A 21 57.29 -22.06 -39.34
CA GLN A 21 56.47 -20.93 -38.89
C GLN A 21 56.82 -19.64 -39.64
N ASN A 22 58.10 -19.33 -39.80
CA ASN A 22 58.56 -18.18 -40.57
C ASN A 22 58.10 -18.27 -42.04
N ALA A 23 58.22 -19.45 -42.66
CA ALA A 23 57.77 -19.66 -44.04
C ALA A 23 56.25 -19.51 -44.19
N VAL A 24 55.46 -19.99 -43.24
CA VAL A 24 53.98 -19.80 -43.23
C VAL A 24 53.63 -18.32 -43.07
N GLN A 25 54.35 -17.61 -42.20
CA GLN A 25 54.09 -16.20 -41.94
C GLN A 25 54.46 -15.32 -43.14
N GLU A 26 55.56 -15.63 -43.83
CA GLU A 26 55.95 -15.00 -45.10
C GLU A 26 54.95 -15.31 -46.21
N MET A 27 54.48 -16.55 -46.30
CA MET A 27 53.46 -16.97 -47.28
C MET A 27 52.14 -16.22 -47.07
N VAL A 28 51.64 -16.16 -45.84
CA VAL A 28 50.35 -15.49 -45.53
C VAL A 28 50.45 -13.97 -45.68
N SER A 29 51.63 -13.39 -45.46
CA SER A 29 51.87 -11.97 -45.66
C SER A 29 52.25 -11.60 -47.11
N SER A 30 52.41 -12.59 -47.98
CA SER A 30 52.80 -12.36 -49.37
C SER A 30 51.69 -11.67 -50.16
N GLU A 31 52.09 -10.79 -51.08
CA GLU A 31 51.14 -10.03 -51.90
C GLU A 31 50.27 -10.94 -52.78
N SER A 32 50.82 -12.06 -53.27
CA SER A 32 50.09 -13.04 -54.08
C SER A 32 49.03 -13.77 -53.27
N PHE A 33 49.32 -14.16 -52.03
CA PHE A 33 48.35 -14.79 -51.13
C PHE A 33 47.24 -13.82 -50.74
N ILE A 34 47.58 -12.59 -50.36
CA ILE A 34 46.61 -11.53 -50.05
C ILE A 34 45.72 -11.25 -51.27
N LYS A 35 46.28 -11.12 -52.47
CA LYS A 35 45.51 -10.94 -53.73
C LYS A 35 44.61 -12.14 -54.04
N GLY A 36 45.05 -13.36 -53.74
CA GLY A 36 44.25 -14.58 -53.90
C GLY A 36 43.05 -14.63 -52.95
N ILE A 37 43.24 -14.24 -51.69
CA ILE A 37 42.14 -14.10 -50.73
C ILE A 37 41.20 -12.98 -51.15
N GLN A 38 41.74 -11.82 -51.54
CA GLN A 38 40.94 -10.69 -52.02
C GLN A 38 40.09 -11.09 -53.22
N SER A 39 40.66 -11.77 -54.23
CA SER A 39 39.89 -12.17 -55.41
C SER A 39 38.78 -13.17 -55.07
N ALA A 40 38.99 -14.07 -54.11
CA ALA A 40 37.96 -14.98 -53.61
C ALA A 40 36.84 -14.27 -52.84
N LEU A 41 37.20 -13.35 -51.93
CA LEU A 41 36.26 -12.59 -51.09
C LEU A 41 35.49 -11.53 -51.89
N PHE A 42 36.08 -10.97 -52.95
CA PHE A 42 35.45 -9.96 -53.80
C PHE A 42 34.83 -10.54 -55.07
N THR A 43 34.64 -11.86 -55.14
CA THR A 43 33.78 -12.45 -56.17
C THR A 43 32.35 -11.93 -56.03
N SER A 44 31.69 -11.67 -57.16
CA SER A 44 30.30 -11.19 -57.17
C SER A 44 29.36 -12.15 -56.43
N SER A 45 29.57 -13.46 -56.55
CA SER A 45 28.76 -14.49 -55.91
C SER A 45 28.93 -14.53 -54.38
N PHE A 46 30.16 -14.36 -53.86
CA PHE A 46 30.38 -14.27 -52.41
C PHE A 46 29.71 -13.02 -51.84
N ILE A 47 29.92 -11.86 -52.47
CA ILE A 47 29.32 -10.59 -52.05
C ILE A 47 27.79 -10.70 -52.06
N GLU A 48 27.19 -11.29 -53.09
CA GLU A 48 25.73 -11.46 -53.19
C GLU A 48 25.19 -12.38 -52.08
N ASN A 49 25.83 -13.53 -51.84
CA ASN A 49 25.40 -14.46 -50.79
C ASN A 49 25.57 -13.89 -49.39
N PHE A 50 26.69 -13.19 -49.14
CA PHE A 50 26.93 -12.51 -47.88
C PHE A 50 25.91 -11.38 -47.65
N SER A 51 25.61 -10.59 -48.69
CA SER A 51 24.56 -9.57 -48.66
C SER A 51 23.19 -10.17 -48.34
N LYS A 52 22.80 -11.27 -49.00
CA LYS A 52 21.55 -11.99 -48.69
C LYS A 52 21.50 -12.48 -47.24
N SER A 53 22.60 -13.00 -46.71
CA SER A 53 22.70 -13.45 -45.31
C SER A 53 22.53 -12.28 -44.32
N ILE A 54 23.16 -11.14 -44.60
CA ILE A 54 22.98 -9.93 -43.80
C ILE A 54 21.53 -9.47 -43.84
N VAL A 55 20.93 -9.33 -45.02
CA VAL A 55 19.54 -8.89 -45.18
C VAL A 55 18.58 -9.83 -44.44
N THR A 56 18.78 -11.14 -44.53
CA THR A 56 17.97 -12.13 -43.80
C THR A 56 18.09 -11.95 -42.29
N SER A 57 19.30 -11.71 -41.79
CA SER A 57 19.53 -11.49 -40.36
C SER A 57 18.92 -10.16 -39.89
N THR A 58 19.05 -9.09 -40.69
CA THR A 58 18.46 -7.78 -40.39
C THR A 58 16.94 -7.83 -40.38
N THR A 59 16.32 -8.49 -41.37
CA THR A 59 14.85 -8.64 -41.43
C THR A 59 14.30 -9.47 -40.28
N PHE A 60 15.03 -10.50 -39.83
CA PHE A 60 14.70 -11.24 -38.63
C PHE A 60 14.73 -10.34 -37.38
N VAL A 61 15.81 -9.58 -37.17
CA VAL A 61 15.91 -8.63 -36.05
C VAL A 61 14.78 -7.60 -36.11
N GLN A 62 14.46 -7.06 -37.29
CA GLN A 62 13.37 -6.11 -37.47
C GLN A 62 12.01 -6.70 -37.09
N SER A 63 11.76 -7.98 -37.40
CA SER A 63 10.53 -8.68 -37.02
C SER A 63 10.41 -8.85 -35.51
N ILE A 64 11.51 -9.16 -34.82
CA ILE A 64 11.54 -9.26 -33.36
C ILE A 64 11.31 -7.89 -32.72
N THR A 65 11.97 -6.84 -33.21
CA THR A 65 11.77 -5.47 -32.71
C THR A 65 10.30 -5.05 -32.83
N GLN A 66 9.67 -5.30 -33.98
CA GLN A 66 8.24 -5.02 -34.18
C GLN A 66 7.34 -5.78 -33.19
N LEU A 67 7.64 -7.05 -32.92
CA LEU A 67 6.86 -7.84 -31.96
C LEU A 67 7.02 -7.32 -30.53
N VAL A 68 8.24 -6.91 -30.16
CA VAL A 68 8.51 -6.30 -28.85
C VAL A 68 7.76 -4.98 -28.72
N ASP A 69 7.81 -4.11 -29.73
CA ASP A 69 7.09 -2.83 -29.74
C ASP A 69 5.58 -3.03 -29.59
N GLN A 70 5.01 -4.01 -30.30
CA GLN A 70 3.59 -4.36 -30.16
C GLN A 70 3.24 -4.82 -28.74
N LYS A 71 4.08 -5.64 -28.12
CA LYS A 71 3.87 -6.09 -26.73
C LYS A 71 4.02 -4.95 -25.73
N VAL A 72 5.00 -4.07 -25.92
CA VAL A 72 5.19 -2.88 -25.07
C VAL A 72 3.95 -1.99 -25.16
N GLN A 73 3.48 -1.66 -26.36
CA GLN A 73 2.26 -0.87 -26.56
C GLN A 73 1.03 -1.54 -25.93
N HIS A 74 0.89 -2.86 -26.08
CA HIS A 74 -0.20 -3.61 -25.45
C HIS A 74 -0.16 -3.53 -23.92
N HIS A 75 1.02 -3.70 -23.33
CA HIS A 75 1.20 -3.62 -21.88
C HIS A 75 1.03 -2.19 -21.34
N ASP A 76 1.53 -1.18 -22.04
CA ASP A 76 1.31 0.23 -21.69
C ASP A 76 -0.17 0.58 -21.66
N ASN A 77 -0.93 0.09 -22.64
CA ASN A 77 -2.38 0.29 -22.67
C ASN A 77 -3.06 -0.41 -21.48
N LYS A 78 -2.64 -1.64 -21.16
CA LYS A 78 -3.17 -2.38 -20.02
C LYS A 78 -2.87 -1.69 -18.70
N ILE A 79 -1.65 -1.16 -18.53
CA ILE A 79 -1.24 -0.39 -17.35
C ILE A 79 -2.13 0.85 -17.20
N LYS A 80 -2.31 1.63 -18.26
CA LYS A 80 -3.18 2.82 -18.23
C LYS A 80 -4.62 2.50 -17.83
N ILE A 81 -5.19 1.42 -18.36
CA ILE A 81 -6.54 0.98 -18.00
C ILE A 81 -6.60 0.61 -16.51
N LEU A 82 -5.66 -0.21 -16.04
CA LEU A 82 -5.61 -0.66 -14.65
C LEU A 82 -5.39 0.50 -13.66
N GLU A 83 -4.54 1.46 -14.00
CA GLU A 83 -4.32 2.66 -13.19
C GLU A 83 -5.59 3.51 -13.07
N ASN A 84 -6.31 3.68 -14.18
CA ASN A 84 -7.59 4.40 -14.19
C ASN A 84 -8.66 3.67 -13.34
N GLU A 85 -8.81 2.35 -13.53
CA GLU A 85 -9.74 1.54 -12.74
C GLU A 85 -9.40 1.59 -11.24
N ASN A 86 -8.12 1.43 -10.89
CA ASN A 86 -7.67 1.53 -9.49
C ASN A 86 -7.96 2.92 -8.92
N GLY A 87 -7.74 3.99 -9.69
CA GLY A 87 -8.09 5.35 -9.31
C GLY A 87 -9.60 5.51 -9.04
N GLN A 88 -10.45 4.94 -9.89
CA GLN A 88 -11.91 4.97 -9.70
C GLN A 88 -12.36 4.15 -8.49
N LEU A 89 -11.76 2.97 -8.29
CA LEU A 89 -12.05 2.10 -7.15
C LEU A 89 -11.68 2.77 -5.84
N LYS A 90 -10.50 3.40 -5.75
CA LYS A 90 -10.09 4.16 -4.55
C LYS A 90 -11.06 5.30 -4.24
N LYS A 91 -11.49 6.06 -5.25
CA LYS A 91 -12.49 7.13 -5.07
C LYS A 91 -13.82 6.58 -4.54
N ARG A 92 -14.30 5.47 -5.10
CA ARG A 92 -15.54 4.81 -4.62
C ARG A 92 -15.37 4.28 -3.20
N LEU A 93 -14.24 3.67 -2.88
CA LEU A 93 -13.95 3.17 -1.54
C LEU A 93 -14.03 4.30 -0.51
N THR A 94 -13.30 5.40 -0.72
CA THR A 94 -13.35 6.56 0.18
C THR A 94 -14.75 7.15 0.31
N ALA A 95 -15.52 7.21 -0.78
CA ALA A 95 -16.91 7.68 -0.73
C ALA A 95 -17.82 6.73 0.07
N LEU A 96 -17.62 5.42 -0.04
CA LEU A 96 -18.36 4.42 0.72
C LEU A 96 -17.98 4.46 2.20
N GLU A 97 -16.70 4.54 2.53
CA GLU A 97 -16.22 4.68 3.91
C GLU A 97 -16.81 5.94 4.58
N SER A 98 -16.85 7.07 3.86
CA SER A 98 -17.51 8.28 4.35
C SER A 98 -18.99 8.05 4.61
N LYS A 99 -19.72 7.42 3.68
CA LYS A 99 -21.16 7.14 3.84
C LYS A 99 -21.43 6.20 5.02
N VAL A 100 -20.62 5.17 5.19
CA VAL A 100 -20.72 4.24 6.34
C VAL A 100 -20.51 5.00 7.64
N ASN A 101 -19.47 5.83 7.72
CA ASN A 101 -19.22 6.68 8.88
C ASN A 101 -20.40 7.62 9.19
N ASP A 102 -21.00 8.23 8.16
CA ASP A 102 -22.14 9.14 8.33
C ASP A 102 -23.39 8.40 8.85
N ILE A 103 -23.67 7.21 8.31
CA ILE A 103 -24.78 6.36 8.76
C ILE A 103 -24.56 5.90 10.20
N GLU A 104 -23.37 5.38 10.52
CA GLU A 104 -23.04 4.97 11.88
C GLU A 104 -23.14 6.15 12.86
N GLN A 105 -22.61 7.31 12.50
CA GLN A 105 -22.69 8.51 13.33
C GLN A 105 -24.14 8.98 13.49
N TYR A 106 -24.98 8.82 12.45
CA TYR A 106 -26.40 9.13 12.51
C TYR A 106 -27.14 8.25 13.53
N HIS A 107 -26.78 6.96 13.62
CA HIS A 107 -27.32 6.08 14.67
C HIS A 107 -26.83 6.49 16.06
N LYS A 108 -25.52 6.78 16.20
CA LYS A 108 -24.88 7.17 17.47
C LYS A 108 -25.24 8.57 17.97
N ARG A 109 -25.80 9.46 17.13
CA ARG A 109 -26.09 10.87 17.50
C ARG A 109 -27.09 10.99 18.66
N ARG A 110 -27.89 9.95 18.89
CA ARG A 110 -28.86 9.87 19.99
C ARG A 110 -28.26 9.23 21.24
N ASP A 111 -26.96 8.95 21.24
CA ASP A 111 -26.32 8.30 22.37
C ASP A 111 -25.40 9.27 23.10
N LEU A 112 -25.24 9.01 24.39
CA LEU A 112 -24.24 9.65 25.25
C LEU A 112 -23.47 8.58 26.00
N ILE A 113 -22.21 8.89 26.29
CA ILE A 113 -21.34 8.07 27.13
C ILE A 113 -21.10 8.85 28.42
N ILE A 114 -21.52 8.27 29.54
CA ILE A 114 -21.41 8.87 30.87
C ILE A 114 -20.36 8.10 31.67
N THR A 115 -19.38 8.83 32.21
CA THR A 115 -18.28 8.26 33.00
C THR A 115 -18.28 8.83 34.42
N GLY A 116 -17.71 8.11 35.38
CA GLY A 116 -17.56 8.58 36.77
C GLY A 116 -18.67 8.16 37.73
N ILE A 117 -19.66 7.39 37.25
CA ILE A 117 -20.70 6.77 38.08
C ILE A 117 -20.17 5.42 38.57
N PRO A 118 -19.97 5.20 39.89
CA PRO A 118 -19.49 3.92 40.43
C PRO A 118 -20.38 2.74 40.01
N GLU A 119 -19.80 1.54 39.95
CA GLU A 119 -20.54 0.30 39.68
C GLU A 119 -21.14 -0.23 40.98
N ALA A 120 -22.43 -0.60 40.94
CA ALA A 120 -23.10 -1.29 42.05
C ALA A 120 -23.52 -2.71 41.65
N PRO A 121 -23.53 -3.69 42.57
CA PRO A 121 -24.07 -5.01 42.31
C PRO A 121 -25.55 -4.92 41.90
N ASN A 122 -25.95 -5.63 40.85
CA ASN A 122 -27.33 -5.63 40.33
C ASN A 122 -27.87 -4.24 39.99
N GLU A 123 -27.01 -3.32 39.54
CA GLU A 123 -27.44 -1.98 39.16
C GLU A 123 -28.40 -1.98 37.97
N ASN A 124 -29.36 -1.06 37.99
CA ASN A 124 -30.17 -0.73 36.83
C ASN A 124 -29.66 0.58 36.23
N THR A 125 -28.90 0.50 35.14
CA THR A 125 -28.33 1.68 34.49
C THR A 125 -29.41 2.62 33.97
N THR A 126 -30.56 2.12 33.51
CA THR A 126 -31.69 2.95 33.08
C THR A 126 -32.22 3.81 34.22
N SER A 127 -32.44 3.22 35.40
CA SER A 127 -32.89 3.96 36.58
C SER A 127 -31.88 5.01 37.03
N ILE A 128 -30.58 4.68 36.98
CA ILE A 128 -29.50 5.63 37.28
C ILE A 128 -29.54 6.82 36.33
N ILE A 129 -29.71 6.59 35.02
CA ILE A 129 -29.78 7.68 34.04
C ILE A 129 -31.03 8.53 34.22
N ILE A 130 -32.18 7.92 34.54
CA ILE A 130 -33.42 8.67 34.82
C ILE A 130 -33.24 9.56 36.05
N GLN A 131 -32.66 9.05 37.14
CA GLN A 131 -32.36 9.85 38.32
C GLN A 131 -31.42 11.02 37.98
N LEU A 132 -30.35 10.74 37.24
CA LEU A 132 -29.40 11.76 36.79
C LEU A 132 -30.08 12.83 35.91
N ALA A 133 -31.03 12.43 35.05
CA ALA A 133 -31.79 13.36 34.22
C ALA A 133 -32.74 14.23 35.07
N ASN A 134 -33.41 13.64 36.06
CA ASN A 134 -34.27 14.36 37.00
C ASN A 134 -33.47 15.39 37.81
N ASP A 135 -32.26 15.05 38.26
CA ASP A 135 -31.34 15.98 38.93
C ASP A 135 -30.92 17.16 38.03
N LEU A 136 -30.93 16.95 36.72
CA LEU A 136 -30.72 17.97 35.69
C LEU A 136 -32.00 18.74 35.31
N GLY A 137 -33.11 18.51 36.02
CA GLY A 137 -34.41 19.12 35.73
C GLY A 137 -35.04 18.62 34.43
N MET A 138 -34.71 17.41 33.99
CA MET A 138 -35.32 16.75 32.85
C MET A 138 -36.25 15.63 33.33
N ASN A 139 -37.51 15.66 32.89
CA ASN A 139 -38.45 14.59 33.17
C ASN A 139 -38.32 13.49 32.10
N LEU A 140 -37.51 12.47 32.37
CA LEU A 140 -37.36 11.30 31.51
C LEU A 140 -37.99 10.08 32.15
N ASN A 141 -38.57 9.22 31.32
CA ASN A 141 -39.11 7.92 31.71
C ASN A 141 -38.36 6.79 31.01
N GLU A 142 -38.58 5.55 31.43
CA GLU A 142 -37.95 4.37 30.81
C GLU A 142 -38.23 4.29 29.31
N LYS A 143 -39.45 4.63 28.88
CA LYS A 143 -39.84 4.67 27.46
C LYS A 143 -39.07 5.69 26.60
N ASP A 144 -38.36 6.62 27.21
CA ASP A 144 -37.57 7.63 26.51
C ASP A 144 -36.12 7.15 26.26
N ILE A 145 -35.74 6.01 26.86
CA ILE A 145 -34.43 5.36 26.75
C ILE A 145 -34.61 4.03 26.00
N TYR A 146 -33.91 3.86 24.87
CA TYR A 146 -33.98 2.61 24.10
C TYR A 146 -32.93 1.59 24.50
N ALA A 147 -31.81 2.06 25.07
CA ALA A 147 -30.73 1.22 25.55
C ALA A 147 -29.95 1.93 26.65
N SER A 148 -29.60 1.19 27.70
CA SER A 148 -28.65 1.64 28.71
C SER A 148 -27.86 0.44 29.21
N HIS A 149 -26.53 0.52 29.19
CA HIS A 149 -25.66 -0.53 29.71
C HIS A 149 -24.24 0.00 29.94
N ARG A 150 -23.43 -0.74 30.70
CA ARG A 150 -22.00 -0.46 30.84
C ARG A 150 -21.25 -0.88 29.59
N LEU A 151 -20.35 -0.02 29.12
CA LEU A 151 -19.39 -0.36 28.07
C LEU A 151 -18.17 -1.07 28.65
N PRO A 152 -17.54 -1.99 27.89
CA PRO A 152 -16.25 -2.55 28.28
C PRO A 152 -15.20 -1.45 28.36
N SER A 153 -14.42 -1.42 29.45
CA SER A 153 -13.35 -0.45 29.68
C SER A 153 -12.24 -1.07 30.51
N LYS A 154 -11.00 -0.60 30.28
CA LYS A 154 -9.84 -0.93 31.12
C LYS A 154 -9.74 -0.05 32.38
N GLY A 155 -10.56 1.01 32.44
CA GLY A 155 -10.59 1.91 33.60
C GLY A 155 -11.24 1.26 34.82
N LYS A 156 -10.98 1.83 36.00
CA LYS A 156 -11.56 1.34 37.27
C LYS A 156 -13.09 1.38 37.29
N ILE A 157 -13.67 2.41 36.66
CA ILE A 157 -15.11 2.60 36.54
C ILE A 157 -15.49 2.46 35.07
N LYS A 158 -16.32 1.48 34.73
CA LYS A 158 -16.84 1.31 33.36
C LYS A 158 -17.86 2.40 33.05
N PRO A 159 -17.80 3.04 31.87
CA PRO A 159 -18.76 4.07 31.53
C PRO A 159 -20.12 3.47 31.13
N ILE A 160 -21.20 4.22 31.33
CA ILE A 160 -22.55 3.87 30.86
C ILE A 160 -22.75 4.49 29.49
N ILE A 161 -23.16 3.69 28.51
CA ILE A 161 -23.79 4.21 27.29
C ILE A 161 -25.29 4.32 27.52
N VAL A 162 -25.87 5.45 27.14
CA VAL A 162 -27.32 5.63 27.08
C VAL A 162 -27.74 6.08 25.69
N GLY A 163 -28.72 5.39 25.14
CA GLY A 163 -29.38 5.71 23.89
C GLY A 163 -30.78 6.27 24.14
N PHE A 164 -31.04 7.47 23.63
CA PHE A 164 -32.35 8.13 23.73
C PHE A 164 -33.23 7.81 22.52
N ILE A 165 -34.53 7.60 22.71
CA ILE A 165 -35.48 7.42 21.61
C ILE A 165 -35.53 8.69 20.76
N ARG A 166 -35.72 9.84 21.43
CA ARG A 166 -35.80 11.16 20.79
C ARG A 166 -34.45 11.86 20.83
N TYR A 167 -34.03 12.36 19.68
CA TYR A 167 -32.82 13.19 19.58
C TYR A 167 -32.89 14.46 20.43
N ASN A 168 -34.09 15.02 20.63
CA ASN A 168 -34.28 16.22 21.44
C ASN A 168 -33.94 16.00 22.92
N ASP A 169 -34.26 14.83 23.48
CA ASP A 169 -33.95 14.51 24.88
C ASP A 169 -32.44 14.51 25.10
N ARG A 170 -31.71 13.85 24.18
CA ARG A 170 -30.25 13.88 24.14
C ARG A 170 -29.70 15.31 24.03
N ASN A 171 -30.23 16.12 23.11
CA ASN A 171 -29.79 17.50 22.91
C ASN A 171 -30.11 18.42 24.09
N ASN A 172 -31.16 18.12 24.84
CA ASN A 172 -31.48 18.81 26.09
C ASN A 172 -30.52 18.42 27.23
N PHE A 173 -30.04 17.17 27.22
CA PHE A 173 -29.13 16.64 28.23
C PHE A 173 -27.74 17.28 28.18
N ILE A 174 -27.14 17.40 26.98
CA ILE A 174 -25.77 17.93 26.82
C ILE A 174 -25.53 19.30 27.45
N PRO A 175 -26.32 20.35 27.19
CA PRO A 175 -26.06 21.67 27.75
C PRO A 175 -26.23 21.67 29.27
N ARG A 176 -27.15 20.85 29.79
CA ARG A 176 -27.41 20.69 31.23
C ARG A 176 -26.31 19.93 31.96
N ARG A 177 -25.46 19.17 31.26
CA ARG A 177 -24.33 18.43 31.88
C ARG A 177 -23.41 19.31 32.74
N ARG A 178 -23.35 20.63 32.49
CA ARG A 178 -22.56 21.57 33.30
C ARG A 178 -23.11 21.74 34.72
N GLN A 179 -24.38 21.43 34.92
CA GLN A 179 -25.07 21.47 36.22
C GLN A 179 -24.80 20.21 37.04
N LEU A 180 -24.20 19.16 36.43
CA LEU A 180 -23.72 17.99 37.16
C LEU A 180 -22.64 18.44 38.15
N LYS A 181 -23.06 18.64 39.39
CA LYS A 181 -22.16 18.81 40.53
C LYS A 181 -21.59 17.44 40.90
N THR A 182 -20.52 17.44 41.68
CA THR A 182 -20.02 16.21 42.31
C THR A 182 -21.15 15.62 43.15
N ILE A 183 -21.79 14.55 42.66
CA ILE A 183 -22.75 13.78 43.45
C ILE A 183 -21.95 13.07 44.54
N ALA A 184 -22.43 13.11 45.79
CA ALA A 184 -21.74 12.46 46.90
C ALA A 184 -21.53 10.96 46.58
N GLY A 185 -20.28 10.50 46.68
CA GLY A 185 -19.89 9.12 46.35
C GLY A 185 -19.56 8.86 44.86
N CYS A 186 -19.80 9.81 43.95
CA CYS A 186 -19.37 9.69 42.55
C CYS A 186 -18.01 10.36 42.32
N GLU A 187 -17.22 9.82 41.38
CA GLU A 187 -16.14 10.60 40.77
C GLU A 187 -16.74 11.75 39.95
N LYS A 188 -15.91 12.67 39.47
CA LYS A 188 -16.37 13.74 38.59
C LYS A 188 -17.06 13.15 37.35
N ILE A 189 -18.37 13.41 37.21
CA ILE A 189 -19.16 12.85 36.13
C ILE A 189 -18.84 13.59 34.82
N TYR A 190 -18.52 12.84 33.77
CA TYR A 190 -18.33 13.39 32.44
C TYR A 190 -19.36 12.81 31.48
N VAL A 191 -19.93 13.68 30.64
CA VAL A 191 -20.90 13.30 29.62
C VAL A 191 -20.28 13.62 28.27
N ASN A 192 -19.98 12.57 27.51
CA ASN A 192 -19.38 12.64 26.19
C ASN A 192 -20.36 12.20 25.11
N GLU A 193 -20.15 12.69 23.89
CA GLU A 193 -20.91 12.24 22.73
C GLU A 193 -20.39 10.89 22.27
N HIS A 194 -21.29 10.01 21.81
CA HIS A 194 -20.89 8.76 21.17
C HIS A 194 -20.49 9.04 19.71
N LEU A 195 -19.19 9.03 19.45
CA LEU A 195 -18.64 9.27 18.11
C LEU A 195 -18.18 7.96 17.48
N THR A 196 -18.20 7.90 16.14
CA THR A 196 -17.49 6.84 15.40
C THR A 196 -15.98 6.95 15.65
N GLN A 197 -15.23 5.90 15.33
CA GLN A 197 -13.78 5.90 15.49
C GLN A 197 -13.13 7.06 14.72
N SER A 198 -13.50 7.24 13.45
CA SER A 198 -12.99 8.33 12.61
C SER A 198 -13.27 9.71 13.22
N ASN A 199 -14.52 9.95 13.64
CA ASN A 199 -14.92 11.24 14.21
C ASN A 199 -14.27 11.49 15.58
N SER A 200 -14.11 10.45 16.41
CA SER A 200 -13.42 10.55 17.70
C SER A 200 -11.94 10.87 17.52
N SER A 201 -11.26 10.21 16.58
CA SER A 201 -9.89 10.53 16.21
C SER A 201 -9.77 11.98 15.70
N LEU A 202 -10.64 12.41 14.80
CA LEU A 202 -10.68 13.78 14.29
C LEU A 202 -10.88 14.80 15.42
N PHE A 203 -11.84 14.56 16.31
CA PHE A 203 -12.10 15.42 17.47
C PHE A 203 -10.88 15.53 18.38
N TYR A 204 -10.21 14.40 18.65
CA TYR A 204 -8.99 14.37 19.45
C TYR A 204 -7.85 15.16 18.80
N TYR A 205 -7.61 14.97 17.50
CA TYR A 205 -6.60 15.74 16.76
C TYR A 205 -6.92 17.23 16.74
N ALA A 206 -8.18 17.62 16.51
CA ALA A 206 -8.61 19.01 16.52
C ALA A 206 -8.36 19.65 17.89
N LYS A 207 -8.71 18.96 18.99
CA LYS A 207 -8.51 19.43 20.36
C LYS A 207 -7.02 19.65 20.69
N GLN A 208 -6.15 18.72 20.28
CA GLN A 208 -4.70 18.87 20.49
C GLN A 208 -4.11 20.07 19.75
N ASN A 209 -4.53 20.30 18.51
CA ASN A 209 -4.04 21.44 17.74
C ASN A 209 -4.58 22.77 18.29
N LEU A 210 -5.83 22.82 18.73
CA LEU A 210 -6.38 23.99 19.40
C LEU A 210 -5.61 24.34 20.69
N SER A 211 -5.25 23.34 21.51
CA SER A 211 -4.46 23.60 22.71
C SER A 211 -3.08 24.18 22.38
N LYS A 212 -2.42 23.71 21.32
CA LYS A 212 -1.14 24.25 20.85
C LYS A 212 -1.26 25.72 20.40
N LEU A 213 -2.31 26.04 19.65
CA LEU A 213 -2.59 27.41 19.20
C LEU A 213 -2.95 28.36 20.36
N THR A 214 -3.70 27.88 21.34
CA THR A 214 -4.10 28.68 22.50
C THR A 214 -2.92 28.98 23.42
N VAL A 215 -1.95 28.05 23.52
CA VAL A 215 -0.66 28.29 24.19
C VAL A 215 0.17 29.33 23.43
N TYR A 216 0.11 29.36 22.09
CA TYR A 216 0.81 30.35 21.27
C TYR A 216 0.21 31.77 21.37
N LYS A 217 -1.11 31.91 21.56
CA LYS A 217 -1.79 33.21 21.75
C LYS A 217 -1.64 33.83 23.15
N LYS A 218 -1.02 33.14 24.11
CA LYS A 218 -0.79 33.62 25.49
C LYS A 218 0.67 34.04 25.76
N ARG A 219 1.50 34.11 24.72
CA ARG A 219 2.84 34.73 24.74
C ARG A 219 2.78 36.01 23.92
#